data_AF-A0A7V1AGV4-F1
#
_entry.id   AF-A0A7V1AGV4-F1
#
_cell.length_a   1.000
_cell.length_b   1.000
_cell.length_c   1.000
_cell.angle_alpha   90.00
_cell.angle_beta   90.00
_cell.angle_gamma   90.00
#
_symmetry.space_group_name_H-M   'P 1'
#
loop_
_entity.id
_entity.type
_entity.pdbx_description
1 polymer ?
#
loop_
_entity_poly.entity_id
_entity_poly.type
_entity_poly.pdbx_seq_one_letter_code
_entity_poly.pdbx_strand_id
1 'polypeptide(L)'
;MQKKYALFLKVLKLFHEAGILDETILVGSWCMYFYKDYFQIQRYSPSIRTKDIDFLVPLPVKSRKKIDVVGLLKDEGFVVTFSSNGLHET
;
A
#
# COMPACT_ATOMS: atom_id res chain seq x y z
N MET A 1 6.84 -14.89 -4.53
CA MET A 1 5.90 -14.33 -3.54
C MET A 1 6.61 -13.68 -2.36
N GLN A 2 7.52 -14.39 -1.67
CA GLN A 2 8.16 -13.90 -0.43
C GLN A 2 8.89 -12.53 -0.57
N LYS A 3 9.60 -12.28 -1.67
CA LYS A 3 10.27 -10.98 -1.92
C LYS A 3 9.30 -9.80 -2.06
N LYS A 4 8.17 -9.99 -2.76
CA LYS A 4 7.15 -8.93 -2.91
C LYS A 4 6.47 -8.61 -1.58
N TYR A 5 6.20 -9.65 -0.80
CA TYR A 5 5.63 -9.49 0.53
C TYR A 5 6.58 -8.76 1.48
N ALA A 6 7.87 -9.11 1.48
CA ALA A 6 8.88 -8.42 2.28
C ALA A 6 9.05 -6.94 1.87
N LEU A 7 9.08 -6.66 0.56
CA LEU A 7 9.13 -5.28 0.06
C LEU A 7 7.89 -4.50 0.49
N PHE A 8 6.71 -5.11 0.38
CA PHE A 8 5.47 -4.47 0.78
C PHE A 8 5.41 -4.19 2.29
N LEU A 9 5.82 -5.14 3.13
CA LEU A 9 5.94 -4.91 4.58
C LEU A 9 6.93 -3.79 4.91
N LYS A 10 8.02 -3.67 4.14
CA LYS A 10 8.97 -2.55 4.27
C LYS A 10 8.27 -1.21 3.95
N VAL A 11 7.48 -1.15 2.88
CA VAL A 11 6.70 0.04 2.52
C VAL A 11 5.67 0.38 3.59
N LEU A 12 4.94 -0.61 4.11
CA LEU A 12 3.98 -0.40 5.21
C LEU A 12 4.66 0.12 6.47
N LYS A 13 5.85 -0.37 6.80
CA LYS A 13 6.64 0.14 7.94
C LYS A 13 7.02 1.61 7.72
N LEU A 14 7.54 1.96 6.54
CA LEU A 14 7.86 3.35 6.18
C LEU A 14 6.62 4.25 6.29
N PHE A 15 5.49 3.78 5.78
CA PHE A 15 4.23 4.52 5.82
C PHE A 15 3.71 4.68 7.25
N HIS A 16 3.87 3.68 8.10
CA HIS A 16 3.53 3.77 9.52
C HIS A 16 4.38 4.83 10.22
N GLU A 17 5.71 4.78 10.06
CA GLU A 17 6.65 5.73 10.66
C GLU A 17 6.41 7.18 10.19
N ALA A 18 5.99 7.36 8.94
CA ALA A 18 5.62 8.66 8.40
C ALA A 18 4.22 9.15 8.84
N GLY A 19 3.37 8.29 9.39
CA GLY A 19 1.97 8.57 9.72
C GLY A 19 1.00 8.54 8.53
N ILE A 20 1.39 7.88 7.43
CA ILE A 20 0.57 7.74 6.21
C ILE A 20 -0.54 6.72 6.42
N LEU A 21 -0.29 5.65 7.17
CA LEU A 21 -1.28 4.59 7.39
C LEU A 21 -2.49 5.06 8.21
N ASP A 22 -2.36 6.11 9.01
CA ASP A 22 -3.49 6.70 9.76
C ASP A 22 -4.45 7.48 8.85
N GLU A 23 -3.92 7.92 7.71
CA GLU A 23 -4.57 8.76 6.71
C GLU A 23 -4.98 7.99 5.45
N THR A 24 -4.71 6.68 5.37
CA THR A 24 -4.98 5.87 4.17
C THR A 24 -5.59 4.53 4.52
N ILE A 25 -6.26 3.92 3.54
CA ILE A 25 -6.87 2.60 3.68
C ILE A 25 -6.33 1.73 2.55
N LEU A 26 -5.73 0.58 2.89
CA LEU A 26 -5.39 -0.43 1.90
C LEU A 26 -6.68 -0.95 1.26
N VAL A 27 -6.77 -0.90 -0.07
CA VAL A 27 -7.92 -1.37 -0.84
C VAL A 27 -7.49 -2.33 -1.95
N GLY A 28 -8.47 -2.90 -2.63
CA GLY A 28 -8.23 -3.79 -3.77
C GLY A 28 -7.73 -5.18 -3.37
N SER A 29 -7.09 -5.83 -4.34
CA SER A 29 -6.73 -7.26 -4.25
C SER A 29 -5.79 -7.61 -3.10
N TRP A 30 -4.98 -6.66 -2.64
CA TRP A 30 -4.01 -6.91 -1.57
C TRP A 30 -4.64 -7.07 -0.19
N CYS A 31 -5.85 -6.55 0.05
CA CYS A 31 -6.56 -6.75 1.32
C CYS A 31 -6.73 -8.23 1.64
N MET A 32 -6.90 -9.08 0.62
CA MET A 32 -7.07 -10.51 0.79
C MET A 32 -5.90 -11.15 1.55
N TYR A 33 -4.65 -10.70 1.35
CA TYR A 33 -3.51 -11.24 2.09
C TYR A 33 -3.58 -11.01 3.60
N PHE A 34 -4.34 -10.00 4.06
CA PHE A 34 -4.53 -9.69 5.48
C PHE A 34 -5.81 -10.30 6.07
N TYR A 35 -6.73 -10.79 5.25
CA TYR A 35 -8.01 -11.33 5.74
C TYR A 35 -7.83 -12.57 6.61
N LYS A 36 -6.78 -13.37 6.37
CA LYS A 36 -6.43 -14.48 7.26
C LYS A 36 -6.24 -13.99 8.70
N ASP A 37 -5.45 -12.93 8.86
CA ASP A 37 -5.08 -12.39 10.17
C ASP A 37 -6.24 -11.59 10.77
N TYR A 38 -6.92 -10.79 9.94
CA TYR A 38 -8.04 -9.94 10.37
C TYR A 38 -9.27 -10.75 10.84
N PHE A 39 -9.68 -11.77 10.07
CA PHE A 39 -10.84 -12.61 10.39
C PHE A 39 -10.47 -13.89 11.16
N GLN A 40 -9.19 -14.08 11.50
CA GLN A 40 -8.68 -15.25 12.25
C GLN A 40 -9.02 -16.59 11.58
N ILE A 41 -9.05 -16.63 10.24
CA ILE A 41 -9.44 -17.82 9.47
C ILE A 41 -8.24 -18.75 9.31
N GLN A 42 -8.26 -19.90 9.99
CA GLN A 42 -7.11 -20.82 10.01
C GLN A 42 -6.75 -21.41 8.63
N ARG A 43 -7.72 -21.52 7.71
CA ARG A 43 -7.53 -22.13 6.38
C ARG A 43 -7.79 -21.16 5.22
N TYR A 44 -7.41 -19.90 5.40
CA TYR A 44 -7.50 -18.91 4.32
C TYR A 44 -6.16 -18.78 3.59
N SER A 45 -6.17 -19.06 2.28
CA SER A 45 -5.03 -18.87 1.40
C SER A 45 -5.51 -18.12 0.15
N PRO A 46 -5.19 -16.82 0.01
CA PRO A 46 -5.61 -16.06 -1.15
C PRO A 46 -4.93 -16.60 -2.41
N SER A 47 -5.72 -17.04 -3.39
CA SER A 47 -5.23 -17.54 -4.68
C SER A 47 -5.02 -16.42 -5.72
N ILE A 48 -5.33 -15.17 -5.36
CA ILE A 48 -5.23 -14.01 -6.25
C ILE A 48 -3.77 -13.71 -6.60
N ARG A 49 -3.55 -13.30 -7.85
CA ARG A 49 -2.28 -12.75 -8.33
C ARG A 49 -2.51 -11.31 -8.75
N THR A 50 -1.95 -10.39 -7.99
CA THR A 50 -2.03 -8.96 -8.26
C THR A 50 -0.63 -8.38 -8.49
N LYS A 51 -0.55 -7.31 -9.29
CA LYS A 51 0.73 -6.66 -9.65
C LYS A 51 0.91 -5.34 -8.91
N ASP A 52 -0.18 -4.65 -8.69
CA ASP A 52 -0.34 -3.34 -8.06
C ASP A 52 -0.86 -3.46 -6.63
N ILE A 53 -0.70 -2.38 -5.87
CA ILE A 53 -1.20 -2.16 -4.51
C ILE A 53 -1.88 -0.80 -4.51
N ASP A 54 -3.12 -0.76 -4.05
CA ASP A 54 -3.93 0.46 -4.05
C ASP A 54 -4.18 0.95 -2.63
N PHE A 55 -4.06 2.27 -2.45
CA PHE A 55 -4.43 2.95 -1.21
C PHE A 55 -5.51 4.00 -1.51
N LEU A 56 -6.60 3.93 -0.75
CA LEU A 56 -7.62 4.97 -0.73
C LEU A 56 -7.21 6.06 0.25
N VAL A 57 -7.24 7.32 -0.19
CA VAL A 57 -7.11 8.50 0.68
C VAL A 57 -8.51 9.04 0.94
N PRO A 58 -9.09 8.87 2.15
CA PRO A 58 -10.38 9.42 2.49
C PRO A 58 -10.35 10.95 2.52
N LEU A 59 -11.47 11.55 2.10
CA LEU A 59 -11.68 13.00 2.14
C LEU A 59 -12.82 13.34 3.13
N PRO A 60 -12.66 14.36 3.99
CA PRO A 60 -11.45 15.16 4.16
C PRO A 60 -10.32 14.33 4.79
N VAL A 61 -9.07 14.65 4.43
CA VAL A 61 -7.88 14.07 5.10
C VAL A 61 -7.97 14.43 6.58
N LYS A 62 -7.72 13.48 7.48
CA LYS A 62 -7.95 13.69 8.92
C LYS A 62 -6.91 14.64 9.49
N SER A 63 -5.66 14.46 9.11
CA SER A 63 -4.55 15.31 9.53
C SER A 63 -4.25 16.43 8.53
N ARG A 64 -3.77 17.57 9.05
CA ARG A 64 -3.18 18.64 8.23
C ARG A 64 -1.68 18.46 8.00
N LYS A 65 -1.09 17.37 8.49
CA LYS A 65 0.34 17.06 8.31
C LYS A 65 0.63 16.91 6.81
N LYS A 66 1.56 17.71 6.31
CA LYS A 66 2.10 17.51 4.96
C LYS A 66 3.11 16.37 5.02
N ILE A 67 2.85 15.31 4.26
CA ILE A 67 3.74 14.16 4.14
C ILE A 67 4.19 14.05 2.70
N ASP A 68 5.51 14.06 2.47
CA ASP A 68 6.09 13.87 1.14
C ASP A 68 6.28 12.38 0.84
N VAL A 69 5.20 11.75 0.36
CA VAL A 69 5.21 10.33 -0.04
C VAL A 69 6.20 10.06 -1.17
N VAL A 70 6.37 11.03 -2.08
CA VAL A 70 7.25 10.91 -3.24
C VAL A 70 8.70 10.86 -2.80
N GLY A 71 9.12 11.78 -1.91
CA GLY A 71 10.46 11.78 -1.32
C GLY A 71 10.77 10.49 -0.58
N LEU A 72 9.87 10.05 0.31
CA LEU A 72 10.02 8.83 1.09
C LEU A 72 10.25 7.58 0.23
N LEU A 73 9.51 7.43 -0.86
CA LEU A 73 9.66 6.28 -1.75
C LEU A 73 10.91 6.38 -2.64
N LYS A 74 11.29 7.59 -3.07
CA LYS A 74 12.53 7.79 -3.85
C LYS A 74 13.78 7.40 -3.05
N ASP A 75 13.82 7.73 -1.76
CA ASP A 75 14.93 7.38 -0.88
C ASP A 75 15.10 5.86 -0.73
N GLU A 76 14.02 5.11 -0.92
CA GLU A 76 14.01 3.64 -0.93
C GLU A 76 14.30 3.03 -2.32
N GLY A 77 14.63 3.86 -3.31
CA GLY A 77 14.97 3.44 -4.67
C GLY A 77 13.79 3.23 -5.61
N PHE A 78 12.59 3.68 -5.25
CA PHE A 78 11.43 3.62 -6.14
C PHE A 78 11.47 4.71 -7.21
N VAL A 79 11.00 4.36 -8.41
CA VAL A 79 10.76 5.33 -9.49
C VAL A 79 9.32 5.80 -9.40
N VAL A 80 9.13 7.12 -9.36
CA VAL A 80 7.80 7.73 -9.27
C VAL A 80 7.36 8.22 -10.64
N THR A 81 6.17 7.81 -11.04
CA THR A 81 5.52 8.19 -12.29
C THR A 81 4.16 8.81 -11.99
N PHE A 82 3.78 9.83 -12.75
CA PHE A 82 2.46 10.44 -12.68
C PHE A 82 1.73 10.18 -14.00
N SER A 83 0.52 9.64 -13.91
CA SER A 83 -0.35 9.43 -15.06
C SER A 83 -1.73 9.99 -14.76
N SER A 84 -2.25 10.83 -15.65
CA SER A 84 -3.57 11.47 -15.49
C SER A 84 -4.73 10.58 -15.94
N ASN A 85 -4.45 9.49 -16.66
CA ASN A 85 -5.47 8.58 -17.20
C ASN A 85 -5.73 7.36 -16.31
N GLY A 86 -4.99 7.20 -15.20
CA GLY A 86 -5.09 6.05 -14.30
C GLY A 86 -4.60 4.72 -14.91
N LEU A 87 -4.05 4.74 -16.13
CA LEU A 87 -3.48 3.58 -16.79
C LEU A 87 -1.96 3.61 -16.60
N HIS A 88 -1.42 2.50 -16.11
CA HIS A 88 0.01 2.21 -16.17
C HIS A 88 0.29 1.53 -17.51
N GLU A 89 0.82 2.29 -18.48
CA GLU A 89 1.41 1.72 -19.69
C GLU A 89 2.78 1.15 -19.33
N THR A 90 2.93 -0.17 -19.44
CA THR A 90 4.19 -0.91 -19.23
C THR A 90 5.00 -1.01 -20.51
#